data_AF-A0A2V7WHY1-F1
#
_entry.id   AF-A0A2V7WHY1-F1
#
_cell.length_a   1.000
_cell.length_b   1.000
_cell.length_c   1.000
_cell.angle_alpha   90.00
_cell.angle_beta   90.00
_cell.angle_gamma   90.00
#
_symmetry.space_group_name_H-M   'P 1'
#
loop_
_entity.id
_entity.type
_entity.pdbx_description
1 polymer ?
#
loop_
_entity_poly.entity_id
_entity_poly.type
_entity_poly.pdbx_seq_one_letter_code
_entity_poly.pdbx_strand_id
1 'polypeptide(L)' 'MNYDLALMALDGLTRAPLQIQARGSEVLIEGSPAAFKELARLCLLIGGGEATGEAFELQPGVHVSAQSPQLRLRAS' A
#
# COMPACT_ATOMS: atom_id res chain seq x y z
N MET A 1 7.61 16.19 -11.59
CA MET A 1 6.98 16.70 -10.34
C MET A 1 6.36 15.57 -9.49
N ASN A 2 5.76 14.55 -10.08
CA ASN A 2 5.19 13.41 -9.33
C ASN A 2 6.28 12.51 -8.68
N TYR A 3 7.45 12.38 -9.33
CA TYR A 3 8.57 11.55 -8.88
C TYR A 3 9.20 12.02 -7.55
N ASP A 4 9.48 13.31 -7.38
CA ASP A 4 10.09 13.82 -6.14
C ASP A 4 9.17 13.65 -4.93
N LEU A 5 7.86 13.82 -5.12
CA LEU A 5 6.86 13.57 -4.08
C LEU A 5 6.75 12.07 -3.74
N ALA A 6 6.92 11.19 -4.73
CA ALA A 6 6.96 9.75 -4.51
C ALA A 6 8.20 9.36 -3.71
N LEU A 7 9.36 9.95 -4.01
CA LEU A 7 10.58 9.76 -3.22
C LEU A 7 10.43 10.28 -1.79
N MET A 8 9.78 11.41 -1.58
CA MET A 8 9.50 11.92 -0.22
C MET A 8 8.56 11.01 0.56
N ALA A 9 7.51 10.48 -0.08
CA ALA A 9 6.61 9.50 0.55
C ALA A 9 7.35 8.20 0.91
N LEU A 10 8.24 7.74 0.03
CA LEU A 10 9.10 6.59 0.27
C LEU A 10 10.05 6.85 1.45
N ASP A 11 10.64 8.05 1.53
CA ASP A 11 11.54 8.44 2.64
C ASP A 11 10.77 8.57 3.97
N GLY A 12 9.50 8.96 3.93
CA GLY A 12 8.61 8.92 5.09
C GLY A 12 8.37 7.47 5.56
N LEU A 13 8.15 6.54 4.65
CA LEU A 13 7.94 5.13 4.94
C LEU A 13 9.20 4.42 5.44
N THR A 14 10.39 4.76 4.97
CA THR A 14 11.65 4.18 5.49
C THR A 14 11.91 4.61 6.93
N ARG A 15 11.53 5.83 7.32
CA ARG A 15 11.67 6.33 8.70
C ARG A 15 10.64 5.75 9.66
N ALA A 16 9.43 5.47 9.18
CA ALA A 16 8.35 4.88 9.97
C ALA A 16 7.73 3.69 9.21
N PRO A 17 8.44 2.55 9.11
CA PRO A 17 8.03 1.44 8.28
C PRO A 17 6.78 0.75 8.80
N LEU A 18 5.88 0.44 7.87
CA LEU A 18 4.76 -0.47 8.13
C LEU A 18 5.29 -1.88 8.36
N GLN A 19 4.83 -2.52 9.42
CA GLN A 19 5.14 -3.90 9.75
C GLN A 19 4.08 -4.81 9.15
N ILE A 20 4.48 -5.78 8.34
CA ILE A 20 3.57 -6.74 7.70
C ILE A 20 3.81 -8.12 8.31
N GLN A 21 2.77 -8.71 8.88
CA GLN A 21 2.82 -10.03 9.52
C GLN A 21 1.73 -10.93 8.94
N ALA A 22 2.10 -12.16 8.59
CA ALA A 22 1.12 -13.21 8.31
C ALA A 22 0.69 -13.87 9.62
N ARG A 23 -0.63 -13.92 9.89
CA ARG A 23 -1.22 -14.55 11.07
C ARG A 23 -2.31 -15.54 10.64
N GLY A 24 -1.92 -16.78 10.38
CA GLY A 24 -2.84 -17.82 9.91
C GLY A 24 -3.46 -17.45 8.56
N SER A 25 -4.77 -17.19 8.54
CA SER A 25 -5.52 -16.75 7.34
C SER A 25 -5.61 -15.23 7.18
N GLU A 26 -4.92 -14.46 8.03
CA GLU A 26 -4.93 -13.00 8.01
C GLU A 26 -3.55 -12.43 7.69
N VAL A 27 -3.52 -11.28 7.03
CA VAL A 27 -2.34 -10.41 6.92
C VAL A 27 -2.61 -9.18 7.78
N LEU A 28 -1.77 -8.97 8.79
CA LEU A 28 -1.82 -7.79 9.65
C LEU A 28 -0.76 -6.79 9.18
N ILE A 29 -1.20 -5.57 8.89
CA ILE A 29 -0.32 -4.43 8.64
C ILE A 29 -0.44 -3.46 9.81
N GLU A 30 0.66 -3.26 10.52
CA GLU A 30 0.78 -2.41 11.71
C GLU A 30 1.69 -1.21 11.43
N GLY A 31 1.32 -0.03 11.96
CA GLY A 31 2.19 1.14 11.91
C GLY A 31 1.48 2.43 12.30
N SER A 32 2.19 3.56 12.23
CA SER A 32 1.62 4.85 12.61
C SER A 32 0.59 5.33 11.57
N PRO A 33 -0.41 6.14 11.95
CA PRO A 33 -1.33 6.76 10.99
C PRO A 33 -0.64 7.58 9.91
N ALA A 34 0.54 8.16 10.19
CA ALA A 34 1.32 8.90 9.21
C ALA A 34 1.90 7.98 8.14
N ALA A 35 2.41 6.80 8.51
CA ALA A 35 2.93 5.82 7.58
C ALA A 35 1.86 5.33 6.58
N PHE A 36 0.63 5.08 7.05
CA PHE A 36 -0.48 4.73 6.16
C PHE A 36 -0.83 5.85 5.17
N LYS A 37 -0.73 7.12 5.59
CA LYS A 37 -0.95 8.27 4.70
C LYS A 37 0.14 8.38 3.64
N GLU A 38 1.40 8.16 4.00
CA GLU A 38 2.51 8.16 3.03
C GLU A 38 2.40 6.99 2.06
N LEU A 39 1.98 5.79 2.50
CA LEU A 39 1.69 4.68 1.60
C LEU A 39 0.58 5.01 0.60
N ALA A 40 -0.55 5.56 1.08
CA ALA A 40 -1.65 5.95 0.20
C ALA A 40 -1.20 7.03 -0.81
N ARG A 41 -0.43 8.02 -0.36
CA ARG A 41 0.16 9.04 -1.21
C ARG A 41 1.07 8.41 -2.27
N LEU A 42 1.98 7.51 -1.89
CA LEU A 42 2.87 6.82 -2.82
C LEU A 42 2.07 6.05 -3.89
N CYS A 43 1.03 5.31 -3.50
CA CYS A 43 0.18 4.57 -4.43
C CYS A 43 -0.54 5.49 -5.42
N LEU A 44 -1.04 6.65 -4.98
CA LEU A 44 -1.71 7.63 -5.86
C LEU A 44 -0.71 8.31 -6.81
N LEU A 45 0.49 8.59 -6.33
CA LEU A 45 1.56 9.21 -7.12
C LEU A 45 2.08 8.25 -8.20
N ILE A 46 2.29 6.98 -7.86
CA ILE A 46 2.74 5.96 -8.81
C ILE A 46 1.58 5.54 -9.74
N GLY A 47 0.39 5.32 -9.20
CA GLY A 47 -0.80 4.86 -9.94
C GLY A 47 -1.46 5.92 -10.83
N GLY A 48 -1.16 7.21 -10.61
CA GLY A 48 -1.63 8.31 -11.45
C GLY A 48 -0.77 8.61 -12.69
N GLY A 49 0.33 7.86 -12.90
CA GLY A 49 1.10 7.94 -14.13
C GLY A 49 0.42 7.14 -15.25
N GLU A 50 0.45 7.65 -16.50
CA GLU A 50 -0.09 6.92 -17.65
C GLU A 50 0.45 5.48 -17.67
N ALA A 51 -0.47 4.51 -17.62
CA ALA A 51 -0.18 3.09 -17.65
C ALA A 51 0.55 2.74 -18.95
N THR A 52 1.88 2.65 -18.90
CA THR A 52 2.67 2.16 -20.01
C THR A 52 2.61 0.64 -20.01
N GLY A 53 1.79 0.09 -20.92
CA GLY A 53 1.88 -1.26 -21.49
C GLY A 53 1.58 -2.49 -20.62
N GLU A 54 1.89 -2.47 -19.32
CA GLU A 54 1.80 -3.65 -18.44
C GLU A 54 1.31 -3.32 -17.02
N ALA A 55 0.61 -2.19 -16.83
CA ALA A 55 -0.07 -1.94 -15.56
C ALA A 55 -1.34 -2.80 -15.50
N PHE A 56 -1.51 -3.58 -14.43
CA PHE A 56 -2.76 -4.27 -14.13
C PHE A 56 -3.42 -3.63 -12.92
N GLU A 57 -4.72 -3.39 -13.03
CA GLU A 57 -5.53 -2.83 -11.95
C GLU A 57 -6.08 -3.97 -11.08
N LEU A 58 -5.87 -3.87 -9.76
CA LEU A 58 -6.49 -4.79 -8.81
C LEU A 58 -7.99 -4.47 -8.69
N GLN A 59 -8.81 -5.13 -9.50
CA GLN A 59 -10.27 -5.01 -9.42
C GLN A 59 -10.84 -5.80 -8.22
N PRO A 60 -11.65 -5.16 -7.35
CA PRO A 60 -12.40 -5.83 -6.29
C PRO A 60 -13.30 -6.94 -6.87
N GLY A 61 -13.32 -8.12 -6.23
CA GLY A 61 -14.14 -9.26 -6.68
C GLY A 61 -13.57 -10.06 -7.86
N VAL A 62 -12.56 -9.55 -8.56
CA VAL A 62 -11.82 -10.27 -9.62
C VAL A 62 -10.52 -10.85 -9.08
N HIS A 63 -9.74 -10.03 -8.37
CA HIS A 63 -8.45 -10.43 -7.78
C HIS A 63 -8.56 -10.76 -6.29
N VAL A 64 -9.73 -10.52 -5.69
CA VAL A 64 -10.04 -10.81 -4.29
C VAL A 64 -11.25 -11.73 -4.26
N SER A 65 -11.08 -12.93 -3.70
CA SER A 65 -12.15 -13.91 -3.51
C SER A 65 -12.48 -14.08 -2.04
N ALA A 66 -13.57 -14.78 -1.71
CA ALA A 66 -13.90 -15.14 -0.33
C ALA A 66 -12.82 -16.02 0.36
N GLN A 67 -11.91 -16.60 -0.43
CA GLN A 67 -10.79 -17.42 0.05
C GLN A 67 -9.49 -16.63 0.19
N SER A 68 -9.46 -15.36 -0.24
CA SER A 68 -8.29 -14.50 -0.09
C SER A 68 -8.01 -14.21 1.39
N PRO A 69 -6.73 -14.11 1.81
CA PRO A 69 -6.38 -13.76 3.18
C PRO A 69 -7.03 -12.44 3.60
N GLN A 70 -7.56 -12.37 4.81
CA GLN A 70 -8.15 -11.13 5.31
C GLN A 70 -7.06 -10.12 5.62
N LEU A 71 -7.19 -8.89 5.11
CA LEU A 71 -6.27 -7.79 5.42
C LEU A 71 -6.80 -7.00 6.63
N ARG A 72 -6.00 -6.89 7.69
CA ARG A 72 -6.31 -6.05 8.85
C ARG A 72 -5.27 -4.93 8.98
N LEU A 73 -5.75 -3.69 9.06
CA LEU A 73 -4.92 -2.51 9.33
C LEU A 73 -5.03 -2.15 10.80
N ARG A 74 -3.91 -1.91 11.47
CA ARG A 74 -3.88 -1.46 12.87
C ARG A 74 -2.96 -0.27 13.02
N ALA A 75 -3.53 0.83 13.50
CA ALA A 75 -2.75 1.98 13.95
C ALA A 75 -2.12 1.68 15.31
N SER A 76 -0.83 1.97 15.43
CA SER A 76 -0.05 1.91 16.68
C SER A 76 0.42 3.30 17.10
#